data_AF-A0A1Y1YZV8-F1
#
_entry.id   AF-A0A1Y1YZV8-F1
#
_cell.length_a   1.000
_cell.length_b   1.000
_cell.length_c   1.000
_cell.angle_alpha   90.00
_cell.angle_beta   90.00
_cell.angle_gamma   90.00
#
_symmetry.space_group_name_H-M   'P 1'
#
loop_
_entity.id
_entity.type
_entity.pdbx_description
1 polymer ?
#
loop_
_entity_poly.entity_id
_entity_poly.type
_entity_poly.pdbx_seq_one_letter_code
_entity_poly.pdbx_strand_id
1 'polypeptide(L)'
;MRTNDEVGGHIDANVDADVDTKLVASYVGMLQLLTETKYFVSESGYLGIGSSAVVPGDLVVLIFGCGMSYLLRPDGSGKHRLIGDAYVHGIMEGELMAQSYATQSFTIC
;
A
#
# COMPACT_ATOMS: atom_id res chain seq x y z
N MET A 1 -24.35 34.64 19.54
CA MET A 1 -23.67 34.12 18.32
C MET A 1 -23.11 32.77 18.68
N ARG A 2 -23.40 31.77 17.83
CA ARG A 2 -23.29 30.33 18.12
C ARG A 2 -21.85 29.92 18.48
N THR A 3 -21.71 29.20 19.58
CA THR A 3 -20.48 28.49 19.96
C THR A 3 -20.26 27.37 18.94
N ASN A 4 -19.04 27.25 18.44
CA ASN A 4 -18.64 26.16 17.56
C ASN A 4 -18.82 24.84 18.31
N ASP A 5 -19.66 23.96 17.76
CA ASP A 5 -19.72 22.55 18.14
C ASP A 5 -18.33 21.94 17.90
N GLU A 6 -17.72 21.46 18.99
CA GLU A 6 -16.51 20.66 18.95
C GLU A 6 -16.82 19.32 18.28
N VAL A 7 -16.60 19.22 16.97
CA VAL A 7 -16.50 17.91 16.28
C VAL A 7 -15.05 17.43 16.43
N GLY A 8 -14.68 17.09 17.66
CA GLY A 8 -13.34 16.62 18.00
C GLY A 8 -13.44 15.70 19.19
N GLY A 9 -13.95 14.48 18.97
CA GLY A 9 -13.91 13.43 19.98
C GLY A 9 -12.46 13.21 20.43
N HIS A 10 -12.22 13.29 21.74
CA HIS A 10 -10.96 12.92 22.34
C HIS A 10 -10.59 11.50 21.92
N ILE A 11 -9.37 11.33 21.37
CA ILE A 11 -8.79 10.01 21.15
C ILE A 11 -8.33 9.45 22.50
N ASP A 12 -9.18 8.62 23.12
CA ASP A 12 -8.80 7.90 24.32
C ASP A 12 -7.72 6.86 23.96
N ALA A 13 -6.59 6.92 24.67
CA ALA A 13 -5.39 6.11 24.48
C ALA A 13 -5.55 4.62 24.86
N ASN A 14 -6.72 4.02 24.59
CA ASN A 14 -6.92 2.56 24.63
C ASN A 14 -6.87 2.00 23.20
N VAL A 15 -5.72 2.17 22.55
CA VAL A 15 -5.31 1.32 21.44
C VAL A 15 -4.62 0.10 22.05
N ASP A 16 -5.40 -0.83 22.61
CA ASP A 16 -5.10 -2.27 22.63
C ASP A 16 -6.01 -3.02 23.61
N ALA A 17 -6.83 -3.92 23.06
CA ALA A 17 -7.17 -5.24 23.60
C ALA A 17 -8.06 -5.95 22.56
N ASP A 18 -7.45 -6.82 21.77
CA ASP A 18 -8.10 -7.75 20.84
C ASP A 18 -9.16 -7.12 19.92
N VAL A 19 -8.72 -6.29 18.96
CA VAL A 19 -9.58 -6.01 17.81
C VAL A 19 -9.75 -7.34 17.05
N ASP A 20 -10.97 -7.88 17.07
CA ASP A 20 -11.30 -9.12 16.36
C ASP A 20 -10.81 -9.01 14.91
N THR A 21 -9.94 -9.92 14.49
CA THR A 21 -9.40 -9.95 13.13
C THR A 21 -10.50 -9.95 12.08
N LYS A 22 -11.70 -10.50 12.40
CA LYS A 22 -12.88 -10.44 11.53
C LYS A 22 -13.47 -9.03 11.45
N LEU A 23 -13.47 -8.29 12.55
CA LEU A 23 -13.89 -6.88 12.54
C LEU A 23 -12.92 -6.05 11.71
N VAL A 24 -11.61 -6.21 11.91
CA VAL A 24 -10.59 -5.54 11.07
C VAL A 24 -10.77 -5.92 9.59
N ALA A 25 -10.92 -7.21 9.28
CA ALA A 25 -11.07 -7.68 7.91
C ALA A 25 -12.34 -7.13 7.24
N SER A 26 -13.47 -7.10 7.95
CA SER A 26 -14.73 -6.54 7.42
C SER A 26 -14.65 -5.03 7.22
N TYR A 27 -14.01 -4.30 8.13
CA TYR A 27 -13.80 -2.85 8.02
C TYR A 27 -12.84 -2.51 6.88
N VAL A 28 -11.70 -3.22 6.78
CA VAL A 28 -10.75 -3.09 5.66
C VAL A 28 -11.45 -3.41 4.34
N GLY A 29 -12.21 -4.51 4.28
CA GLY A 29 -12.99 -4.86 3.09
C GLY A 29 -14.01 -3.80 2.69
N MET A 30 -14.67 -3.15 3.66
CA MET A 30 -15.56 -2.01 3.40
C MET A 30 -14.79 -0.79 2.88
N LEU A 31 -13.69 -0.41 3.53
CA LEU A 31 -12.88 0.72 3.09
C LEU A 31 -12.39 0.54 1.65
N GLN A 32 -11.99 -0.68 1.28
CA GLN A 32 -11.59 -1.01 -0.10
C GLN A 32 -12.69 -0.77 -1.13
N LEU A 33 -13.95 -1.03 -0.79
CA LEU A 33 -15.09 -0.72 -1.67
C LEU A 33 -15.29 0.78 -1.87
N LEU A 34 -14.87 1.61 -0.91
CA LEU A 34 -15.00 3.07 -0.96
C LEU A 34 -13.81 3.76 -1.64
N THR A 35 -12.62 3.15 -1.60
CA THR A 35 -11.37 3.78 -2.07
C THR A 35 -10.83 3.22 -3.38
N GLU A 36 -11.50 2.22 -3.98
CA GLU A 36 -11.00 1.48 -5.15
C GLU A 36 -9.56 0.95 -4.93
N THR A 37 -9.22 0.56 -3.71
CA THR A 37 -7.90 -0.03 -3.38
C THR A 37 -8.03 -1.51 -3.04
N LYS A 38 -6.94 -2.27 -3.23
CA LYS A 38 -6.82 -3.68 -2.83
C LYS A 38 -5.59 -3.87 -1.95
N TYR A 39 -5.72 -4.73 -0.93
CA TYR A 39 -4.55 -5.25 -0.23
C TYR A 39 -3.96 -6.40 -1.04
N PHE A 40 -2.65 -6.57 -0.95
CA PHE A 40 -1.93 -7.70 -1.51
C PHE A 40 -0.80 -8.09 -0.57
N VAL A 41 -0.34 -9.33 -0.70
CA VAL A 41 0.89 -9.79 -0.06
C VAL A 41 1.86 -10.13 -1.17
N SER A 42 3.02 -9.47 -1.18
CA SER A 42 4.08 -9.78 -2.14
C SER A 42 4.66 -11.17 -1.88
N GLU A 43 5.32 -11.77 -2.88
CA GLU A 43 5.98 -13.08 -2.72
C GLU A 43 7.04 -13.08 -1.62
N SER A 44 7.63 -11.92 -1.33
CA SER A 44 8.60 -11.73 -0.25
C SER A 44 7.95 -11.52 1.13
N GLY A 45 6.63 -11.62 1.24
CA GLY A 45 5.89 -11.54 2.50
C GLY A 45 5.47 -10.14 2.95
N TYR A 46 5.78 -9.09 2.17
CA TYR A 46 5.35 -7.72 2.52
C TYR A 46 3.87 -7.50 2.23
N LEU A 47 3.16 -6.94 3.20
CA LEU A 47 1.78 -6.48 3.06
C LEU A 47 1.74 -5.11 2.37
N GLY A 48 0.94 -5.00 1.32
CA GLY A 48 0.76 -3.76 0.59
C GLY A 48 -0.70 -3.43 0.30
N ILE A 49 -0.92 -2.17 -0.08
CA ILE A 49 -2.19 -1.60 -0.53
C ILE A 49 -1.90 -0.88 -1.85
N GLY A 50 -2.60 -1.25 -2.91
CA GLY A 50 -2.52 -0.60 -4.22
C GLY A 50 -3.90 -0.36 -4.81
N SER A 51 -3.95 0.09 -6.06
CA SER A 51 -5.22 0.33 -6.76
C SER A 51 -6.04 -0.95 -6.98
N SER A 52 -7.29 -0.79 -7.41
CA SER A 52 -8.17 -1.91 -7.77
C SER A 52 -7.65 -2.73 -8.97
N ALA A 53 -6.72 -2.17 -9.75
CA ALA A 53 -6.11 -2.79 -10.92
C ALA A 53 -5.00 -3.79 -10.59
N VAL A 54 -4.60 -3.91 -9.31
CA VAL A 54 -3.54 -4.83 -8.87
C VAL A 54 -3.96 -6.29 -9.06
N VAL A 55 -3.06 -7.10 -9.62
CA VAL A 55 -3.26 -8.53 -9.86
C VAL A 55 -1.99 -9.34 -9.55
N PRO A 56 -2.10 -10.67 -9.36
CA PRO A 56 -0.93 -11.55 -9.24
C PRO A 56 0.01 -11.42 -10.44
N GLY A 57 1.32 -11.32 -10.18
CA GLY A 57 2.36 -11.10 -11.19
C GLY A 57 2.78 -9.64 -11.38
N ASP A 58 2.10 -8.69 -10.72
CA ASP A 58 2.59 -7.31 -10.61
C ASP A 58 3.87 -7.25 -9.76
N LEU A 59 4.83 -6.44 -10.18
CA LEU A 59 6.10 -6.21 -9.52
C LEU A 59 6.01 -4.97 -8.63
N VAL A 60 6.34 -5.11 -7.35
CA VAL A 60 6.57 -3.98 -6.45
C VAL A 60 7.97 -3.44 -6.69
N VAL A 61 8.08 -2.16 -7.01
CA VAL A 61 9.36 -1.49 -7.23
C VAL A 61 9.46 -0.19 -6.44
N LEU A 62 10.69 0.13 -6.02
CA LEU A 62 11.05 1.46 -5.56
C LEU A 62 11.76 2.18 -6.70
N ILE A 63 11.21 3.31 -7.13
CA ILE A 63 11.86 4.15 -8.14
C ILE A 63 12.82 5.09 -7.43
N PHE A 64 14.07 5.17 -7.89
CA PHE A 64 15.05 6.07 -7.29
C PHE A 64 14.57 7.52 -7.30
N GLY A 65 14.72 8.17 -6.15
CA GLY A 65 14.27 9.55 -5.95
C GLY A 65 12.77 9.69 -5.67
N CYS A 66 12.00 8.61 -5.72
CA CYS A 66 10.60 8.61 -5.29
C CYS A 66 10.49 8.12 -3.83
N GLY A 67 9.58 8.73 -3.07
CA GLY A 67 9.28 8.34 -1.68
C GLY A 67 8.17 7.28 -1.55
N MET A 68 7.64 6.80 -2.68
CA MET A 68 6.54 5.83 -2.75
C MET A 68 7.00 4.57 -3.48
N SER A 69 6.35 3.44 -3.21
CA SER A 69 6.48 2.24 -4.03
C SER A 69 5.49 2.27 -5.20
N TYR A 70 5.82 1.55 -6.27
CA TYR A 70 5.02 1.48 -7.48
C TYR A 70 4.83 0.04 -7.93
N LEU A 71 3.79 -0.18 -8.72
CA LEU A 71 3.47 -1.47 -9.31
C LEU A 71 3.71 -1.45 -10.82
N LEU A 72 4.55 -2.37 -11.28
CA LEU A 72 4.86 -2.59 -12.70
C LEU A 72 4.32 -3.93 -13.17
N ARG A 73 3.64 -3.95 -14.32
CA ARG A 73 3.17 -5.18 -14.96
C ARG A 73 3.97 -5.49 -16.22
N PRO A 74 4.64 -6.64 -16.33
CA PRO A 74 5.26 -7.08 -17.58
C PRO A 74 4.21 -7.20 -18.70
N ASP A 75 4.50 -6.68 -19.89
CA ASP A 75 3.59 -6.78 -21.04
C ASP A 75 3.95 -7.91 -22.03
N GLY A 76 4.99 -8.69 -21.71
CA GLY A 76 5.49 -9.78 -22.55
C GLY A 76 6.44 -9.35 -23.67
N SER A 77 6.61 -8.05 -23.92
CA SER A 77 7.50 -7.49 -24.96
C SER A 77 8.86 -7.02 -24.42
N GLY A 78 9.14 -7.26 -23.14
CA GLY A 78 10.27 -6.69 -22.42
C GLY A 78 10.02 -5.27 -21.89
N LYS A 79 8.79 -4.76 -22.05
CA LYS A 79 8.33 -3.52 -21.43
C LYS A 79 7.40 -3.81 -20.26
N HIS A 80 7.13 -2.75 -19.50
CA HIS A 80 6.28 -2.80 -18.33
C HIS A 80 5.24 -1.69 -18.41
N ARG A 81 4.05 -1.97 -17.92
CA ARG A 81 3.02 -0.96 -17.70
C ARG A 81 3.12 -0.48 -16.26
N LEU A 82 3.11 0.84 -16.06
CA LEU A 82 2.92 1.41 -14.74
C LEU A 82 1.45 1.27 -14.35
N ILE A 83 1.18 0.48 -13.31
CA ILE A 83 -0.19 0.23 -12.80
C ILE A 83 -0.62 1.35 -11.85
N GLY A 84 0.30 1.82 -11.03
CA GLY A 84 0.05 2.88 -10.05
C GLY A 84 1.09 2.87 -8.93
N ASP A 85 0.89 3.77 -7.97
CA ASP A 85 1.56 3.74 -6.68
C ASP A 85 0.96 2.68 -5.76
N ALA A 86 1.74 2.28 -4.76
CA ALA A 86 1.32 1.38 -3.71
C ALA A 86 1.94 1.81 -2.38
N TYR A 87 1.18 1.63 -1.30
CA TYR A 87 1.73 1.57 0.03
C TYR A 87 2.20 0.15 0.31
N VAL A 88 3.44 -0.02 0.75
CA VAL A 88 3.92 -1.35 1.20
C VAL A 88 4.57 -1.18 2.57
N HIS A 89 4.01 -1.90 3.53
CA HIS A 89 4.44 -1.84 4.92
C HIS A 89 5.88 -2.35 5.07
N GLY A 90 6.67 -1.71 5.93
CA GLY A 90 8.11 -1.92 6.09
C GLY A 90 8.99 -1.37 4.95
N ILE A 91 8.49 -1.35 3.70
CA ILE A 91 9.19 -0.77 2.55
C ILE A 91 9.25 0.76 2.65
N MET A 92 8.08 1.38 2.83
CA MET A 92 7.96 2.84 2.83
C MET A 92 8.45 3.51 4.11
N GLU A 93 8.66 2.75 5.18
CA GLU A 93 9.27 3.23 6.43
C GLU A 93 10.81 3.24 6.34
N GLY A 94 11.36 2.89 5.18
CA GLY A 94 12.79 2.93 4.92
C GLY A 94 13.55 1.72 5.46
N GLU A 95 12.88 0.71 6.02
CA GLU A 95 13.52 -0.48 6.58
C GLU A 95 14.29 -1.28 5.52
N LEU A 96 13.83 -1.20 4.26
CA LEU A 96 14.55 -1.75 3.12
C LEU A 96 15.78 -0.92 2.71
N MET A 97 15.85 0.39 2.98
CA MET A 97 17.03 1.16 2.58
C MET A 97 18.30 0.80 3.38
N ALA A 98 18.16 0.07 4.49
CA ALA A 98 19.28 -0.49 5.24
C ALA A 98 19.88 -1.76 4.60
N GLN A 99 19.23 -2.34 3.60
CA GLN A 99 19.65 -3.58 2.94
C GLN A 99 20.14 -3.32 1.51
N SER A 100 21.08 -4.14 1.04
CA SER A 100 21.61 -4.07 -0.32
C SER A 100 20.67 -4.81 -1.29
N TYR A 101 19.83 -4.07 -2.01
CA TYR A 101 18.99 -4.64 -3.08
C TYR A 101 19.65 -4.54 -4.44
N ALA A 102 19.45 -5.57 -5.27
CA ALA A 102 19.84 -5.52 -6.67
C ALA A 102 19.02 -4.44 -7.37
N THR A 103 19.73 -3.55 -8.07
CA THR A 103 19.10 -2.51 -8.90
C THR A 103 18.86 -3.05 -10.30
N GLN A 104 17.70 -2.73 -10.88
CA GLN A 104 17.35 -3.10 -12.24
C GLN A 104 16.71 -1.92 -12.98
N SER A 105 17.01 -1.77 -14.27
CA SER A 105 16.33 -0.83 -15.15
C SER A 105 15.10 -1.46 -15.79
N PHE A 106 14.00 -0.72 -15.83
CA PHE A 106 12.76 -1.12 -16.47
C PHE A 106 12.40 -0.14 -17.59
N THR A 107 11.94 -0.67 -18.72
CA THR A 107 11.38 0.13 -19.82
C THR A 107 9.86 0.19 -19.67
N ILE A 108 9.29 1.39 -19.65
CA ILE A 108 7.83 1.59 -19.53
C ILE A 108 7.19 1.76 -20.90
N CYS A 109 5.96 1.22 -21.10
CA CYS A 109 5.19 1.38 -22.34
C CYS A 109 4.43 2.71 -22.42
#